data_AF-A0AA43LQL3-F1
#
_entry.id   AF-A0AA43LQL3-F1
#
_cell.length_a   1.000
_cell.length_b   1.000
_cell.length_c   1.000
_cell.angle_alpha   90.00
_cell.angle_beta   90.00
_cell.angle_gamma   90.00
#
_symmetry.space_group_name_H-M   'P 1'
#
loop_
_entity.id
_entity.type
_entity.pdbx_description
1 polymer ?
#
loop_
_entity_poly.entity_id
_entity_poly.type
_entity_poly.pdbx_seq_one_letter_code
_entity_poly.pdbx_strand_id
1 'polypeptide(L)'
;MDEATLVIGGCTVVIIVLVIAIILGSRHHVKKAAFKPVFRKMDDGSLCMEFLNFGGIQKERTRRFYEEYAVGKTVSYQGIIYEITQIKEVTYETLAKKYNIKMVVYLRQA
;
A
#
# COMPACT_ATOMS: atom_id res chain seq x y z
N MET A 1 -40.98 2.13 31.01
CA MET A 1 -39.82 2.14 30.11
C MET A 1 -38.63 2.41 31.01
N ASP A 2 -37.99 1.33 31.44
CA ASP A 2 -37.12 1.31 32.62
C ASP A 2 -35.74 1.90 32.32
N GLU A 3 -35.14 2.59 33.28
CA GLU A 3 -33.84 3.26 33.15
C GLU A 3 -32.74 2.31 32.63
N ALA A 4 -32.84 1.03 32.97
CA ALA A 4 -31.95 -0.03 32.48
C ALA A 4 -32.00 -0.22 30.95
N THR A 5 -33.17 -0.10 30.32
CA THR A 5 -33.32 -0.24 28.86
C THR A 5 -32.73 0.97 28.12
N LEU A 6 -32.81 2.17 28.72
CA LEU A 6 -32.23 3.39 28.18
C LEU A 6 -30.69 3.35 28.23
N VAL A 7 -30.11 2.86 29.33
CA VAL A 7 -28.66 2.73 29.51
C VAL A 7 -28.07 1.67 28.57
N ILE A 8 -28.72 0.50 28.45
CA ILE A 8 -28.28 -0.56 27.53
C ILE A 8 -28.39 -0.11 26.07
N GLY A 9 -29.47 0.59 25.70
CA GLY A 9 -29.64 1.17 24.37
C GLY A 9 -28.58 2.22 24.04
N GLY A 10 -28.28 3.12 24.97
CA GLY A 10 -27.22 4.14 24.83
C GLY A 10 -25.82 3.54 24.66
N CYS A 11 -25.46 2.57 25.51
CA CYS A 11 -24.17 1.87 25.41
C CYS A 11 -24.01 1.12 24.08
N THR A 12 -25.09 0.51 23.56
CA THR A 12 -25.07 -0.21 22.28
C THR A 12 -24.81 0.74 21.11
N VAL A 13 -25.44 1.92 21.10
CA VAL A 13 -25.22 2.95 20.07
C VAL A 13 -23.77 3.46 20.08
N VAL A 14 -23.19 3.69 21.27
CA VAL A 14 -21.80 4.14 21.41
C VAL A 14 -20.81 3.13 20.84
N ILE A 15 -21.02 1.83 21.13
CA ILE A 15 -20.18 0.75 20.59
C ILE A 15 -20.25 0.70 19.06
N ILE A 16 -21.45 0.82 18.49
CA ILE A 16 -21.64 0.82 17.02
C ILE A 16 -20.89 1.99 16.38
N VAL A 17 -21.00 3.19 16.95
CA VAL A 17 -20.29 4.38 16.43
C VAL A 17 -18.77 4.21 16.51
N LEU A 18 -18.26 3.65 17.61
CA LEU A 18 -16.83 3.34 17.78
C LEU A 18 -16.33 2.34 16.73
N VAL A 19 -17.09 1.27 16.48
CA VAL A 19 -16.73 0.26 15.45
C VAL A 19 -16.72 0.90 14.06
N ILE A 20 -17.73 1.71 13.72
CA ILE A 20 -17.77 2.43 12.43
C ILE A 20 -16.58 3.38 12.31
N ALA A 21 -16.25 4.14 13.36
CA ALA A 21 -15.11 5.05 13.37
C ALA A 21 -13.77 4.32 13.18
N ILE A 22 -13.58 3.15 13.81
CA ILE A 22 -12.39 2.31 13.63
C ILE A 22 -12.31 1.80 12.19
N ILE A 23 -13.41 1.33 11.62
CA ILE A 23 -13.47 0.86 10.22
C ILE A 23 -13.14 2.01 9.26
N LEU A 24 -13.76 3.18 9.43
CA LEU A 24 -13.53 4.34 8.58
C LEU A 24 -12.10 4.87 8.73
N GLY A 25 -11.61 5.00 9.96
CA GLY A 25 -10.23 5.42 10.26
C GLY A 25 -9.19 4.48 9.66
N SER A 26 -9.42 3.17 9.78
CA SER A 26 -8.55 2.14 9.17
C SER A 26 -8.56 2.24 7.64
N ARG A 27 -9.73 2.40 7.02
CA ARG A 27 -9.83 2.60 5.56
C ARG A 27 -9.14 3.89 5.12
N HIS A 28 -9.27 4.98 5.88
CA HIS A 28 -8.63 6.26 5.56
C HIS A 28 -7.12 6.19 5.68
N HIS A 29 -6.61 5.52 6.71
CA HIS A 29 -5.18 5.31 6.91
C HIS A 29 -4.57 4.44 5.81
N VAL A 30 -5.27 3.36 5.41
CA VAL A 30 -4.84 2.51 4.29
C VAL A 30 -4.89 3.26 2.95
N LYS A 31 -5.85 4.17 2.74
CA LYS A 31 -5.95 5.02 1.55
C LYS A 31 -4.90 6.13 1.48
N LYS A 32 -4.42 6.63 2.62
CA LYS A 32 -3.42 7.72 2.69
C LYS A 32 -1.98 7.25 2.87
N ALA A 33 -1.76 5.97 3.17
CA ALA A 33 -0.41 5.44 3.23
C ALA A 33 0.31 5.64 1.88
N ALA A 34 1.32 6.51 1.88
CA ALA A 34 2.19 6.73 0.74
C ALA A 34 3.03 5.48 0.46
N PHE A 35 3.29 5.20 -0.81
CA PHE A 35 4.28 4.22 -1.18
C PHE A 35 5.67 4.76 -0.81
N LYS A 36 6.50 3.91 -0.22
CA LYS A 36 7.89 4.22 0.12
C LYS A 36 8.80 3.35 -0.77
N PRO A 37 9.03 3.74 -2.03
CA PRO A 37 9.95 3.01 -2.89
C PRO A 37 11.39 3.12 -2.39
N VAL A 38 12.14 2.04 -2.55
CA VAL A 38 13.61 2.05 -2.41
C VAL A 38 14.20 2.05 -3.81
N PHE A 39 14.93 3.11 -4.17
CA PHE A 39 15.62 3.17 -5.45
C PHE A 39 16.92 2.37 -5.39
N ARG A 40 17.14 1.50 -6.37
CA ARG A 40 18.34 0.69 -6.49
C ARG A 40 18.90 0.80 -7.90
N LYS A 41 20.20 1.05 -8.01
CA LYS A 41 20.94 0.88 -9.26
C LYS A 41 21.32 -0.59 -9.40
N MET A 42 21.05 -1.17 -10.55
CA MET A 42 21.43 -2.53 -10.91
C MET A 42 22.84 -2.55 -11.51
N ASP A 43 23.43 -3.74 -11.59
CA ASP A 43 24.82 -3.93 -12.04
C ASP A 43 25.04 -3.53 -13.51
N ASP A 44 23.97 -3.54 -14.31
CA ASP A 44 23.94 -3.06 -15.70
C ASP A 44 23.80 -1.53 -15.82
N GLY A 45 23.80 -0.81 -14.69
CA GLY A 45 23.61 0.64 -14.63
C GLY A 45 22.14 1.09 -14.72
N SER A 46 21.19 0.16 -14.89
CA SER A 46 19.76 0.48 -14.90
C SER A 46 19.25 0.84 -13.49
N LEU A 47 18.14 1.57 -13.43
CA LEU A 47 17.53 2.00 -12.16
C LEU A 47 16.23 1.24 -11.95
N CYS A 48 15.94 0.84 -10.71
CA CYS A 48 14.64 0.31 -10.34
C CYS A 48 14.14 0.85 -9.00
N MET A 49 12.83 0.78 -8.82
CA MET A 49 12.17 1.04 -7.55
C MET A 49 11.64 -0.27 -6.98
N GLU A 50 12.00 -0.54 -5.73
CA GLU A 50 11.51 -1.68 -4.97
C GLU A 50 10.43 -1.23 -4.00
N PHE A 51 9.26 -1.84 -4.07
CA PHE A 51 8.16 -1.59 -3.15
C PHE A 51 7.87 -2.84 -2.32
N LEU A 52 7.95 -2.70 -1.00
CA LEU A 52 7.79 -3.81 -0.06
C LEU A 52 6.35 -3.90 0.49
N ASN A 53 6.10 -5.03 1.15
CA ASN A 53 4.86 -5.35 1.88
C ASN A 53 3.64 -5.50 0.97
N PHE A 54 3.80 -6.14 -0.18
CA PHE A 54 2.69 -6.59 -1.01
C PHE A 54 2.34 -8.04 -0.67
N GLY A 55 1.10 -8.45 -1.00
CA GLY A 55 0.61 -9.82 -0.80
C GLY A 55 -0.42 -9.98 0.32
N GLY A 56 -1.10 -11.13 0.29
CA GLY A 56 -2.14 -11.51 1.25
C GLY A 56 -3.41 -10.65 1.16
N ILE A 57 -3.89 -10.19 2.32
CA ILE A 57 -5.16 -9.44 2.50
C ILE A 57 -5.10 -8.03 1.88
N GLN A 58 -3.92 -7.56 1.45
CA GLN A 58 -3.69 -6.19 0.99
C GLN A 58 -4.08 -5.93 -0.48
N LYS A 59 -5.18 -6.52 -0.97
CA LYS A 59 -5.66 -6.35 -2.36
C LYS A 59 -5.81 -4.87 -2.76
N GLU A 60 -6.29 -4.04 -1.83
CA GLU A 60 -6.48 -2.61 -2.06
C GLU A 60 -5.16 -1.85 -2.27
N ARG A 61 -4.09 -2.24 -1.56
CA ARG A 61 -2.75 -1.62 -1.73
C ARG A 61 -2.17 -1.96 -3.09
N THR A 62 -2.32 -3.22 -3.53
CA THR A 62 -1.90 -3.66 -4.88
C THR A 62 -2.67 -2.92 -5.97
N ARG A 63 -3.99 -2.76 -5.81
CA ARG A 63 -4.82 -1.98 -6.75
C ARG A 63 -4.33 -0.53 -6.86
N ARG A 64 -4.17 0.17 -5.73
CA ARG A 64 -3.66 1.55 -5.69
C ARG A 64 -2.26 1.67 -6.30
N PHE A 65 -1.44 0.64 -6.14
CA PHE A 65 -0.10 0.63 -6.70
C PHE A 65 -0.14 0.65 -8.24
N TYR A 66 -0.95 -0.20 -8.86
CA TYR A 66 -1.10 -0.22 -10.32
C TYR A 66 -1.82 1.02 -10.87
N GLU A 67 -2.66 1.68 -10.07
CA GLU A 67 -3.24 2.98 -10.42
C GLU A 67 -2.18 4.10 -10.45
N GLU A 68 -1.24 4.11 -9.50
CA GLU A 68 -0.20 5.13 -9.38
C GLU A 68 0.98 4.86 -10.33
N TYR A 69 1.47 3.61 -10.33
CA TYR A 69 2.61 3.12 -11.10
C TYR A 69 2.15 2.14 -12.17
N ALA A 70 2.26 2.55 -13.43
CA ALA A 70 1.92 1.73 -14.59
C ALA A 70 3.01 1.90 -15.66
N VAL A 71 3.18 0.88 -16.51
CA VAL A 71 4.09 0.96 -17.65
C VAL A 71 3.71 2.14 -18.55
N GLY A 72 4.72 2.90 -18.99
CA GLY A 72 4.56 4.13 -19.77
C GLY A 72 4.35 5.40 -18.93
N LYS A 73 4.15 5.29 -17.61
CA LYS A 73 4.16 6.47 -16.73
C LYS A 73 5.59 6.92 -16.42
N THR A 74 5.74 8.20 -16.12
CA THR A 74 7.02 8.78 -15.75
C THR A 74 7.13 9.03 -14.25
N VAL A 75 8.35 8.94 -13.73
CA VAL A 75 8.72 9.26 -12.35
C VAL A 75 9.96 10.15 -12.36
N SER A 76 10.05 11.10 -11.42
CA SER A 76 11.24 11.92 -11.25
C SER A 76 12.09 11.38 -10.11
N TYR A 77 13.39 11.19 -10.37
CA TYR A 77 14.37 10.82 -9.37
C TYR A 77 15.65 11.63 -9.58
N GLN A 78 16.13 12.31 -8.54
CA GLN A 78 17.31 13.19 -8.60
C GLN A 78 17.26 14.23 -9.73
N GLY A 79 16.07 14.74 -10.05
CA GLY A 79 15.87 15.73 -11.12
C GLY A 79 15.88 15.15 -12.53
N ILE A 80 16.05 13.83 -12.68
CA ILE A 80 15.98 13.12 -13.96
C ILE A 80 14.61 12.46 -14.07
N ILE A 81 14.02 12.53 -15.27
CA ILE A 81 12.75 11.87 -15.58
C ILE A 81 13.04 10.47 -16.12
N TYR A 82 12.35 9.49 -15.55
CA TYR A 82 12.42 8.10 -15.97
C TYR A 82 11.03 7.62 -16.37
N GLU A 83 10.96 6.80 -17.41
CA GLU A 83 9.79 6.05 -17.82
C GLU A 83 9.78 4.66 -17.17
N ILE A 84 8.62 4.24 -16.67
CA ILE A 84 8.41 2.88 -16.18
C ILE A 84 8.29 1.95 -17.38
N THR A 85 9.25 1.05 -17.55
CA THR A 85 9.27 0.10 -18.67
C THR A 85 8.71 -1.27 -18.31
N GLN A 86 8.86 -1.67 -17.05
CA GLN A 86 8.41 -2.98 -16.61
C GLN A 86 8.09 -2.98 -15.12
N ILE A 87 7.10 -3.78 -14.73
CA ILE A 87 6.78 -4.07 -13.34
C ILE A 87 6.84 -5.59 -13.16
N LYS A 88 7.60 -6.08 -12.18
CA LYS A 88 7.67 -7.50 -11.83
C LYS A 88 7.27 -7.70 -10.37
N GLU A 89 6.43 -8.70 -10.13
CA GLU A 89 6.14 -9.18 -8.78
C GLU A 89 7.19 -10.23 -8.39
N VAL A 90 7.86 -10.04 -7.27
CA VAL A 90 8.90 -10.94 -6.76
C VAL A 90 8.53 -11.39 -5.37
N THR A 91 8.30 -12.69 -5.21
CA THR A 91 8.16 -13.30 -3.89
C THR A 91 9.53 -13.35 -3.22
N TYR A 92 9.62 -12.86 -1.99
CA TYR A 92 10.84 -12.95 -1.21
C TYR A 92 10.53 -13.50 0.18
N GLU A 93 11.44 -14.35 0.65
CA GLU A 93 11.40 -14.88 2.00
C GLU A 93 12.03 -13.88 2.96
N THR A 94 11.36 -13.65 4.07
CA THR A 94 11.93 -12.91 5.20
C THR A 94 11.89 -13.81 6.41
N LEU A 95 12.92 -13.73 7.26
CA LEU A 95 13.00 -14.49 8.53
C LEU A 95 11.74 -14.34 9.41
N ALA A 96 10.97 -13.27 9.24
CA ALA A 96 9.76 -12.97 10.02
C ALA A 96 8.42 -13.38 9.36
N LYS A 97 8.36 -13.66 8.05
CA LYS A 97 7.11 -14.02 7.34
C LYS A 97 7.38 -14.88 6.10
N LYS A 98 6.59 -15.95 5.98
CA LYS A 98 6.76 -17.04 5.00
C LYS A 98 6.59 -16.61 3.53
N TYR A 99 5.87 -15.53 3.23
CA TYR A 99 5.73 -15.00 1.85
C TYR A 99 5.42 -13.50 1.87
N ASN A 100 6.39 -12.65 1.57
CA ASN A 100 6.12 -11.25 1.22
C ASN A 100 6.31 -11.06 -0.30
N ILE A 101 5.44 -10.28 -0.92
CA ILE A 101 5.59 -9.86 -2.32
C ILE A 101 6.28 -8.50 -2.32
N LYS A 102 7.26 -8.36 -3.21
CA LYS A 102 7.92 -7.11 -3.56
C LYS A 102 7.56 -6.77 -5.00
N MET A 103 7.10 -5.55 -5.24
CA MET A 103 6.98 -5.04 -6.61
C MET A 103 8.30 -4.39 -7.01
N VAL A 104 8.86 -4.81 -8.13
CA VAL A 104 10.08 -4.23 -8.71
C VAL A 104 9.67 -3.49 -9.98
N VAL A 105 9.89 -2.18 -9.99
CA VAL A 105 9.57 -1.31 -11.12
C VAL A 105 10.86 -0.90 -11.81
N TYR A 106 11.03 -1.32 -13.05
CA TYR A 106 12.20 -1.01 -13.87
C TYR A 106 11.99 0.33 -14.57
N LEU A 107 13.06 1.12 -14.55
CA LEU A 107 13.06 2.49 -15.04
C LEU A 107 14.05 2.63 -16.20
N ARG A 108 13.65 3.36 -17.23
CA ARG A 108 14.51 3.81 -18.32
C ARG A 108 14.50 5.34 -18.34
N GLN A 109 15.65 5.97 -18.56
CA GLN A 109 15.68 7.42 -18.73
C GLN A 109 14.85 7.81 -19.95
N ALA A 110 13.93 8.77 -19.78
CA ALA A 110 13.05 9.27 -20.83
C ALA A 110 13.80 10.23 -21.77
#